data_AF-A0A1S3K3N5-F1
#
_entry.id   AF-A0A1S3K3N5-F1
#
_cell.length_a   1.000
_cell.length_b   1.000
_cell.length_c   1.000
_cell.angle_alpha   90.00
_cell.angle_beta   90.00
_cell.angle_gamma   90.00
#
_symmetry.space_group_name_H-M   'P 1'
#
loop_
_entity.id
_entity.type
_entity.pdbx_description
1 polymer ?
#
loop_
_entity_poly.entity_id
_entity_poly.type
_entity_poly.pdbx_seq_one_letter_code
_entity_poly.pdbx_strand_id
1 'polypeptide(L)'
;MEFLVLFGGYIVVFSIVASVCLCYIQAVDKLLARTTEFVKGRLLVFTKRLPSPVQHVAFRTYSYVFLERNALLQLSYIFLVALGHTVLIKDVIPHHQQSHHNDSDKHNILLIPVVLLLSNGISFYLVSKSDPGVITDTNLKCYCDRYHYDGILYKPNKKCITCDFIKPARSKHCAYCNKCIFRFDHHCFWTNQCIGGLNYHYFFAFLVSATLMSANAVVMGVQALLGIIDSRDMWNMFFIDKSGQKQQVTVRILCQNLFMQYPRTVFMVASLFATSVFLLGLTSYHGYLILTNQTTNERYKTVEVTDRNLIKSRNQPYNRGVWCNLTEIFWSSYSRKRRKFRK
;
A
#
# COMPACT_ATOMS: atom_id res chain seq x y z
N MET A 1 5.39 28.30 14.62
CA MET A 1 4.07 27.67 14.40
C MET A 1 4.13 26.50 13.42
N GLU A 2 5.01 26.50 12.41
CA GLU A 2 5.07 25.40 11.42
C GLU A 2 5.57 24.05 11.97
N PHE A 3 6.54 24.06 12.89
CA PHE A 3 7.15 22.81 13.39
C PHE A 3 6.19 21.91 14.17
N LEU A 4 5.43 22.47 15.13
CA LEU A 4 4.48 21.71 15.94
C LEU A 4 3.31 21.17 15.11
N VAL A 5 2.89 21.91 14.07
CA VAL A 5 1.85 21.47 13.14
C VAL A 5 2.36 20.34 12.23
N LEU A 6 3.59 20.45 11.71
CA LEU A 6 4.25 19.39 10.95
C LEU A 6 4.50 18.14 11.79
N PHE A 7 4.94 18.31 13.03
CA PHE A 7 5.18 17.22 13.98
C PHE A 7 3.88 16.53 14.40
N GLY A 8 2.82 17.29 14.66
CA GLY A 8 1.48 16.75 14.94
C GLY A 8 0.91 15.98 13.75
N GLY A 9 1.03 16.54 12.54
CA GLY A 9 0.67 15.84 11.30
C GLY A 9 1.48 14.55 11.10
N TYR A 10 2.76 14.55 11.47
CA TYR A 10 3.63 13.38 11.40
C TYR A 10 3.24 12.28 12.38
N ILE A 11 2.93 12.59 13.64
CA ILE A 11 2.43 11.59 14.59
C ILE A 11 1.16 10.96 14.03
N VAL A 12 0.27 11.76 13.43
CA VAL A 12 -0.97 11.24 12.82
C VAL A 12 -0.66 10.35 11.62
N VAL A 13 0.17 10.78 10.67
CA VAL A 13 0.54 9.98 9.48
C VAL A 13 1.29 8.71 9.88
N PHE A 14 2.28 8.80 10.77
CA PHE A 14 3.04 7.64 11.24
C PHE A 14 2.17 6.70 12.07
N SER A 15 1.21 7.22 12.84
CA SER A 15 0.23 6.40 13.55
C SER A 15 -0.77 5.76 12.59
N ILE A 16 -1.17 6.43 11.51
CA ILE A 16 -2.03 5.85 10.46
C ILE A 16 -1.27 4.78 9.68
N VAL A 17 -0.04 5.05 9.23
CA VAL A 17 0.82 4.09 8.54
C VAL A 17 1.11 2.91 9.47
N ALA A 18 1.48 3.15 10.72
CA ALA A 18 1.66 2.09 11.71
C ALA A 18 0.35 1.30 11.93
N SER A 19 -0.81 1.96 12.02
CA SER A 19 -2.10 1.28 12.19
C SER A 19 -2.49 0.46 10.95
N VAL A 20 -2.22 0.95 9.75
CA VAL A 20 -2.48 0.26 8.48
C VAL A 20 -1.49 -0.89 8.30
N CYS A 21 -0.22 -0.70 8.63
CA CYS A 21 0.78 -1.77 8.72
C CYS A 21 0.34 -2.82 9.75
N LEU A 22 -0.15 -2.42 10.92
CA LEU A 22 -0.66 -3.33 11.94
C LEU A 22 -1.92 -4.07 11.45
N CYS A 23 -2.86 -3.43 10.75
CA CYS A 23 -4.03 -4.07 10.13
C CYS A 23 -3.66 -5.00 8.98
N TYR A 24 -2.62 -4.67 8.21
CA TYR A 24 -2.07 -5.53 7.16
C TYR A 24 -1.32 -6.71 7.76
N ILE A 25 -0.55 -6.51 8.84
CA ILE A 25 0.14 -7.59 9.56
C ILE A 25 -0.85 -8.47 10.35
N GLN A 26 -1.99 -7.94 10.81
CA GLN A 26 -3.12 -8.74 11.30
C GLN A 26 -3.61 -9.75 10.24
N ALA A 27 -3.36 -9.50 8.96
CA ALA A 27 -3.66 -10.43 7.89
C ALA A 27 -2.52 -11.42 7.57
N VAL A 28 -1.29 -11.27 8.13
CA VAL A 28 -0.09 -11.97 7.62
C VAL A 28 0.53 -13.06 8.52
N ASP A 29 0.67 -12.98 9.85
CA ASP A 29 0.99 -14.20 10.67
C ASP A 29 1.03 -13.99 12.21
N LYS A 30 0.90 -15.10 12.95
CA LYS A 30 0.66 -15.22 14.41
C LYS A 30 1.70 -14.61 15.35
N LEU A 31 2.94 -14.37 14.94
CA LEU A 31 3.96 -13.79 15.84
C LEU A 31 3.59 -12.35 16.25
N LEU A 32 2.83 -11.63 15.40
CA LEU A 32 2.31 -10.30 15.71
C LEU A 32 0.90 -10.32 16.34
N ALA A 33 0.24 -11.48 16.45
CA ALA A 33 -1.03 -11.59 17.18
C ALA A 33 -0.83 -11.26 18.67
N ARG A 34 0.32 -11.62 19.26
CA ARG A 34 0.69 -11.25 20.64
C ARG A 34 0.89 -9.75 20.84
N THR A 35 1.57 -9.07 19.89
CA THR A 35 1.79 -7.62 19.96
C THR A 35 0.55 -6.81 19.58
N THR A 36 -0.33 -7.33 18.72
CA THR A 36 -1.63 -6.71 18.42
C THR A 36 -2.66 -6.93 19.53
N GLU A 37 -2.65 -8.05 20.25
CA GLU A 37 -3.43 -8.21 21.50
C GLU A 37 -2.92 -7.27 22.60
N PHE A 38 -1.60 -7.00 22.65
CA PHE A 38 -1.04 -6.00 23.56
C PHE A 38 -1.48 -4.56 23.20
N VAL A 39 -1.45 -4.18 21.91
CA VAL A 39 -1.93 -2.86 21.44
C VAL A 39 -3.45 -2.73 21.55
N LYS A 40 -4.22 -3.77 21.19
CA LYS A 40 -5.68 -3.83 21.42
C LYS A 40 -6.00 -3.70 22.90
N GLY A 41 -5.29 -4.41 23.77
CA GLY A 41 -5.46 -4.31 25.22
C GLY A 41 -5.24 -2.88 25.72
N ARG A 42 -4.20 -2.19 25.24
CA ARG A 42 -3.97 -0.78 25.60
C ARG A 42 -4.96 0.21 24.97
N LEU A 43 -5.37 0.00 23.72
CA LEU A 43 -6.42 0.80 23.08
C LEU A 43 -7.76 0.60 23.77
N LEU A 44 -8.12 -0.63 24.16
CA LEU A 44 -9.33 -0.96 24.93
C LEU A 44 -9.31 -0.33 26.31
N VAL A 45 -8.16 -0.25 26.97
CA VAL A 45 -8.01 0.45 28.26
C VAL A 45 -8.20 1.96 28.08
N PHE A 46 -7.68 2.55 27.00
CA PHE A 46 -7.87 3.98 26.69
C PHE A 46 -9.30 4.31 26.26
N THR A 47 -9.93 3.49 25.41
CA THR A 47 -11.30 3.71 24.95
C THR A 47 -12.30 3.56 26.09
N LYS A 48 -12.09 2.64 27.03
CA LYS A 48 -12.90 2.51 28.25
C LYS A 48 -12.84 3.73 29.19
N ARG A 49 -11.82 4.59 29.07
CA ARG A 49 -11.70 5.85 29.84
C ARG A 49 -12.42 7.03 29.19
N LEU A 50 -12.86 6.91 27.93
CA LEU A 50 -13.60 7.96 27.25
C LEU A 50 -15.09 7.91 27.63
N PRO A 51 -15.80 9.06 27.69
CA PRO A 51 -17.25 9.06 27.85
C PRO A 51 -17.94 8.22 26.76
N SER A 52 -19.00 7.50 27.11
CA SER A 52 -19.76 6.63 26.18
C SER A 52 -20.13 7.30 24.84
N PRO A 53 -20.57 8.58 24.80
CA PRO A 53 -20.85 9.27 23.53
C PRO A 53 -19.61 9.38 22.62
N VAL A 54 -18.44 9.64 23.21
CA VAL A 54 -17.18 9.78 22.47
C VAL A 54 -16.74 8.43 21.90
N GLN A 55 -16.90 7.34 22.67
CA GLN A 55 -16.63 5.99 22.17
C GLN A 55 -17.53 5.64 20.99
N HIS A 56 -18.81 5.97 21.08
CA HIS A 56 -19.78 5.71 20.02
C HIS A 56 -19.45 6.49 18.74
N VAL A 57 -19.15 7.78 18.85
CA VAL A 57 -18.73 8.61 17.71
C VAL A 57 -17.41 8.09 17.12
N ALA A 58 -16.43 7.75 17.96
CA ALA A 58 -15.15 7.21 17.49
C ALA A 58 -15.32 5.88 16.72
N PHE A 59 -16.14 4.96 17.26
CA PHE A 59 -16.43 3.69 16.59
C PHE A 59 -17.21 3.88 15.29
N ARG A 60 -18.21 4.79 15.27
CA ARG A 60 -18.97 5.10 14.06
C ARG A 60 -18.09 5.72 12.98
N THR A 61 -17.21 6.65 13.36
CA THR A 61 -16.23 7.24 12.44
C THR A 61 -15.25 6.20 11.92
N TYR A 62 -14.71 5.34 12.79
CA TYR A 62 -13.84 4.23 12.37
C TYR A 62 -14.56 3.28 11.38
N SER A 63 -15.80 2.91 11.70
CA SER A 63 -16.60 2.04 10.86
C SER A 63 -16.88 2.68 9.51
N TYR A 64 -17.30 3.95 9.49
CA TYR A 64 -17.53 4.67 8.24
C TYR A 64 -16.26 4.76 7.40
N VAL A 65 -15.11 5.13 7.99
CA VAL A 65 -13.85 5.34 7.26
C VAL A 65 -13.26 4.03 6.73
N PHE A 66 -13.21 2.97 7.54
CA PHE A 66 -12.46 1.75 7.23
C PHE A 66 -13.34 0.54 6.92
N LEU A 67 -14.58 0.49 7.41
CA LEU A 67 -15.48 -0.67 7.28
C LEU A 67 -16.65 -0.42 6.33
N GLU A 68 -16.80 0.80 5.80
CA GLU A 68 -17.83 1.14 4.83
C GLU A 68 -17.20 1.72 3.56
N ARG A 69 -17.94 1.64 2.46
CA ARG A 69 -17.49 2.21 1.18
C ARG A 69 -17.70 3.71 1.17
N ASN A 70 -16.61 4.45 1.19
CA ASN A 70 -16.60 5.90 1.14
C ASN A 70 -15.40 6.40 0.30
N ALA A 71 -15.46 7.64 -0.19
CA ALA A 71 -14.39 8.21 -1.00
C ALA A 71 -13.25 8.83 -0.17
N LEU A 72 -13.36 8.89 1.17
CA LEU A 72 -12.40 9.63 2.00
C LEU A 72 -10.99 9.08 1.88
N LEU A 73 -10.82 7.76 1.86
CA LEU A 73 -9.49 7.17 1.74
C LEU A 73 -8.87 7.41 0.35
N GLN A 74 -9.67 7.41 -0.72
CA GLN A 74 -9.20 7.80 -2.05
C GLN A 74 -8.79 9.28 -2.10
N LEU A 75 -9.60 10.17 -1.52
CA LEU A 75 -9.28 11.60 -1.44
C LEU A 75 -8.03 11.84 -0.59
N SER A 76 -7.89 11.12 0.52
CA SER A 76 -6.70 11.19 1.38
C SER A 76 -5.43 10.76 0.65
N TYR A 77 -5.51 9.72 -0.20
CA TYR A 77 -4.41 9.29 -1.04
C TYR A 77 -4.00 10.38 -2.03
N ILE A 78 -4.96 10.94 -2.77
CA ILE A 78 -4.72 12.02 -3.74
C ILE A 78 -4.10 13.24 -3.03
N PHE A 79 -4.62 13.60 -1.86
CA PHE A 79 -4.11 14.70 -1.05
C PHE A 79 -2.66 14.46 -0.60
N LEU A 80 -2.33 13.26 -0.10
CA LEU A 80 -0.97 12.91 0.33
C LEU A 80 0.02 12.93 -0.84
N VAL A 81 -0.39 12.42 -2.01
CA VAL A 81 0.42 12.49 -3.22
C VAL A 81 0.66 13.94 -3.63
N ALA A 82 -0.38 14.77 -3.67
CA ALA A 82 -0.26 16.19 -4.00
C ALA A 82 0.63 16.97 -3.01
N LEU A 83 0.51 16.69 -1.71
CA LEU A 83 1.34 17.29 -0.67
C LEU A 83 2.81 16.92 -0.85
N GLY A 84 3.13 15.64 -1.06
CA GLY A 84 4.49 15.18 -1.32
C GLY A 84 5.11 15.83 -2.56
N HIS A 85 4.36 15.92 -3.66
CA HIS A 85 4.85 16.58 -4.88
C HIS A 85 5.01 18.09 -4.71
N THR A 86 4.17 18.73 -3.89
CA THR A 86 4.34 20.16 -3.57
C THR A 86 5.67 20.40 -2.85
N VAL A 87 6.03 19.56 -1.89
CA VAL A 87 7.34 19.64 -1.20
C VAL A 87 8.48 19.33 -2.17
N LEU A 88 8.34 18.31 -3.02
CA LEU A 88 9.34 17.97 -4.04
C LEU A 88 9.61 19.16 -4.98
N ILE A 89 8.56 19.80 -5.50
CA ILE A 89 8.66 20.92 -6.44
C ILE A 89 9.25 22.17 -5.77
N LYS A 90 8.81 22.50 -4.55
CA LYS A 90 9.20 23.74 -3.88
C LYS A 90 10.53 23.65 -3.14
N ASP A 91 10.82 22.51 -2.52
CA ASP A 91 11.92 22.38 -1.56
C ASP A 91 13.06 21.46 -2.07
N VAL A 92 12.86 20.64 -3.11
CA VAL A 92 13.89 19.68 -3.59
C VAL A 92 14.41 20.04 -4.98
N ILE A 93 13.52 20.27 -5.95
CA ILE A 93 13.90 20.55 -7.35
C ILE A 93 14.83 21.77 -7.48
N PRO A 94 14.64 22.90 -6.76
CA PRO A 94 15.53 24.05 -6.89
C PRO A 94 16.99 23.75 -6.50
N HIS A 95 17.21 22.93 -5.47
CA HIS A 95 18.55 22.54 -5.03
C HIS A 95 19.25 21.63 -6.05
N HIS A 96 18.48 20.76 -6.71
CA HIS A 96 18.98 19.93 -7.81
C HIS A 96 19.35 20.77 -9.05
N GLN A 97 18.50 21.72 -9.44
CA GLN A 97 18.77 22.60 -10.58
C GLN A 97 20.01 23.48 -10.39
N GLN A 98 20.29 23.87 -9.15
CA GLN A 98 21.50 24.62 -8.81
C GLN A 98 22.76 23.76 -8.80
N SER A 99 22.64 22.46 -8.46
CA SER A 99 23.78 21.53 -8.39
C SER A 99 24.18 20.92 -9.74
N HIS A 100 23.26 20.82 -10.70
CA HIS A 100 23.53 20.21 -12.01
C HIS A 100 23.79 21.27 -13.09
N HIS A 101 25.00 21.28 -13.65
CA HIS A 101 25.38 22.22 -14.71
C HIS A 101 24.91 21.80 -16.11
N ASN A 102 24.69 20.50 -16.35
CA ASN A 102 24.29 19.96 -17.66
C ASN A 102 22.77 20.00 -17.89
N ASP A 103 22.34 20.43 -19.08
CA ASP A 103 20.92 20.54 -19.43
C ASP A 103 20.20 19.19 -19.55
N SER A 104 20.92 18.12 -19.92
CA SER A 104 20.38 16.74 -19.93
C SER A 104 19.94 16.30 -18.53
N ASP A 105 20.74 16.62 -17.52
CA ASP A 105 20.49 16.21 -16.13
C ASP A 105 19.28 16.97 -15.57
N LYS A 106 19.20 18.27 -15.86
CA LYS A 106 18.05 19.11 -15.51
C LYS A 106 16.74 18.59 -16.10
N HIS A 107 16.76 18.11 -17.36
CA HIS A 107 15.56 17.55 -17.98
C HIS A 107 15.13 16.23 -17.31
N ASN A 108 16.07 15.33 -17.03
CA ASN A 108 15.79 14.05 -16.39
C ASN A 108 15.22 14.21 -14.97
N ILE A 109 15.72 15.19 -14.21
CA ILE A 109 15.28 15.53 -12.84
C ILE A 109 13.80 15.91 -12.78
N LEU A 110 13.24 16.51 -13.85
CA LEU A 110 11.82 16.87 -13.93
C LEU A 110 10.99 15.78 -14.60
N LEU A 111 11.51 15.14 -15.64
CA LEU A 111 10.77 14.16 -16.44
C LEU A 111 10.42 12.91 -15.62
N ILE A 112 11.37 12.36 -14.86
CA ILE A 112 11.17 11.11 -14.11
C ILE A 112 10.03 11.24 -13.08
N PRO A 113 10.01 12.25 -12.18
CA PRO A 113 8.91 12.44 -11.24
C PRO A 113 7.55 12.60 -11.92
N VAL A 114 7.48 13.34 -13.03
CA VAL A 114 6.23 13.55 -13.77
C VAL A 114 5.71 12.25 -14.36
N VAL A 115 6.58 11.47 -15.01
CA VAL A 115 6.20 10.16 -15.56
C VAL A 115 5.72 9.20 -14.46
N LEU A 116 6.42 9.17 -13.32
CA LEU A 116 6.02 8.33 -12.18
C LEU A 116 4.68 8.78 -11.57
N LEU A 117 4.44 10.09 -11.44
CA LEU A 117 3.18 10.65 -10.98
C LEU A 117 2.02 10.28 -11.91
N LEU A 118 2.20 10.45 -13.23
CA LEU A 118 1.18 10.11 -14.22
C LEU A 118 0.90 8.60 -14.25
N SER A 119 1.95 7.78 -14.24
CA SER A 119 1.84 6.32 -14.20
C SER A 119 1.08 5.84 -12.97
N ASN A 120 1.39 6.42 -11.80
CA ASN A 120 0.71 6.12 -10.55
C ASN A 120 -0.75 6.58 -10.56
N GLY A 121 -1.03 7.81 -11.01
CA GLY A 121 -2.39 8.34 -11.14
C GLY A 121 -3.27 7.51 -12.08
N ILE A 122 -2.74 7.12 -13.23
CA ILE A 122 -3.43 6.24 -14.19
C ILE A 122 -3.71 4.88 -13.55
N SER A 123 -2.70 4.26 -12.93
CA SER A 123 -2.85 2.95 -12.30
C SER A 123 -3.86 2.97 -11.16
N PHE A 124 -3.82 4.02 -10.31
CA PHE A 124 -4.76 4.24 -9.22
C PHE A 124 -6.20 4.42 -9.72
N TYR A 125 -6.39 5.20 -10.78
CA TYR A 125 -7.69 5.37 -11.42
C TYR A 125 -8.22 4.04 -11.98
N LEU A 126 -7.38 3.31 -12.71
CA LEU A 126 -7.75 2.04 -13.34
C LEU A 126 -8.16 1.01 -12.28
N VAL A 127 -7.39 0.80 -11.21
CA VAL A 127 -7.76 -0.16 -10.16
C VAL A 127 -9.04 0.25 -9.41
N SER A 128 -9.25 1.55 -9.20
CA SER A 128 -10.41 2.08 -8.46
C SER A 128 -11.73 1.98 -9.25
N LYS A 129 -11.67 1.96 -10.59
CA LYS A 129 -12.84 1.93 -11.48
C LYS A 129 -13.07 0.59 -12.16
N SER A 130 -12.05 -0.25 -12.28
CA SER A 130 -12.16 -1.54 -12.97
C SER A 130 -13.08 -2.50 -12.24
N ASP A 131 -13.81 -3.30 -13.01
CA ASP A 131 -14.57 -4.44 -12.50
C ASP A 131 -13.59 -5.44 -11.87
N PRO A 132 -13.73 -5.81 -10.58
CA PRO A 132 -12.87 -6.80 -9.94
C PRO A 132 -13.19 -8.24 -10.38
N GLY A 133 -14.27 -8.46 -11.10
CA GLY A 133 -14.83 -9.78 -11.40
C GLY A 133 -16.09 -10.03 -10.60
N VAL A 134 -17.03 -9.09 -10.60
CA VAL A 134 -18.33 -9.27 -9.95
C VAL A 134 -19.07 -10.44 -10.60
N ILE A 135 -19.47 -11.40 -9.79
CA ILE A 135 -20.23 -12.57 -10.22
C ILE A 135 -21.71 -12.17 -10.32
N THR A 136 -22.31 -12.49 -11.46
CA THR A 136 -23.72 -12.27 -11.81
C THR A 136 -24.25 -13.54 -12.47
N ASP A 137 -25.57 -13.70 -12.58
CA ASP A 137 -26.16 -14.91 -13.17
C ASP A 137 -25.67 -15.16 -14.61
N THR A 138 -25.45 -14.09 -15.37
CA THR A 138 -24.95 -14.16 -16.76
C THR A 138 -23.54 -14.74 -16.89
N ASN A 139 -22.68 -14.56 -15.88
CA ASN A 139 -21.27 -14.99 -15.92
C ASN A 139 -20.94 -16.12 -14.95
N LEU A 140 -21.91 -16.51 -14.10
CA LEU A 140 -21.75 -17.52 -13.06
C LEU A 140 -21.22 -18.85 -13.61
N LYS A 141 -21.85 -19.38 -14.66
CA LYS A 141 -21.42 -20.65 -15.29
C LYS A 141 -19.97 -20.57 -15.78
N CYS A 142 -19.61 -19.49 -16.48
CA CYS A 142 -18.26 -19.28 -16.97
C CYS A 142 -17.21 -19.25 -15.84
N TYR A 143 -17.56 -18.70 -14.68
CA TYR A 143 -16.67 -18.68 -13.52
C TYR A 143 -16.63 -20.02 -12.77
N CYS A 144 -17.75 -20.75 -12.67
CA CYS A 144 -17.78 -22.10 -12.12
C CYS A 144 -16.87 -23.06 -12.90
N ASP A 145 -16.86 -22.97 -14.24
CA ASP A 145 -16.07 -23.83 -15.10
C ASP A 145 -14.58 -23.43 -15.16
N ARG A 146 -14.20 -22.30 -14.55
CA ARG A 146 -12.85 -21.71 -14.72
C ARG A 146 -11.79 -22.37 -13.86
N TYR A 147 -12.14 -22.74 -12.63
CA TYR A 147 -11.23 -23.37 -11.68
C TYR A 147 -11.89 -24.61 -11.11
N HIS A 148 -11.13 -25.71 -11.05
CA HIS A 148 -11.58 -26.89 -10.35
C HIS A 148 -11.62 -26.63 -8.84
N TYR A 149 -12.57 -27.28 -8.17
CA TYR A 149 -12.62 -27.31 -6.71
C TYR A 149 -11.50 -28.24 -6.21
N ASP A 150 -10.64 -27.73 -5.33
CA ASP A 150 -9.54 -28.52 -4.74
C ASP A 150 -10.02 -29.46 -3.61
N GLY A 151 -11.28 -29.34 -3.18
CA GLY A 151 -11.87 -30.14 -2.09
C GLY A 151 -11.38 -29.76 -0.69
N ILE A 152 -10.40 -28.87 -0.60
CA ILE A 152 -9.71 -28.47 0.63
C ILE A 152 -10.09 -27.03 0.98
N LEU A 153 -9.60 -26.05 0.22
CA LEU A 153 -9.87 -24.61 0.38
C LEU A 153 -11.20 -24.22 -0.27
N TYR A 154 -11.56 -24.93 -1.34
CA TYR A 154 -12.77 -24.71 -2.13
C TYR A 154 -13.48 -26.03 -2.38
N LYS A 155 -14.58 -26.24 -1.66
CA LYS A 155 -15.45 -27.42 -1.80
C LYS A 155 -16.59 -27.14 -2.79
N PRO A 156 -17.02 -28.14 -3.58
CA PRO A 156 -18.18 -27.99 -4.45
C PRO A 156 -19.47 -27.74 -3.63
N ASN A 157 -20.51 -27.25 -4.29
CA ASN A 157 -21.87 -27.03 -3.73
C ASN A 157 -21.95 -26.03 -2.56
N LYS A 158 -20.90 -25.24 -2.30
CA LYS A 158 -20.96 -24.17 -1.29
C LYS A 158 -21.71 -22.95 -1.83
N LYS A 159 -22.93 -22.72 -1.33
CA LYS A 159 -23.76 -21.56 -1.69
C LYS A 159 -23.31 -20.27 -0.98
N CYS A 160 -23.48 -19.13 -1.62
CA CYS A 160 -23.50 -17.84 -0.94
C CYS A 160 -24.89 -17.58 -0.39
N ILE A 161 -25.01 -17.35 0.91
CA ILE A 161 -26.31 -17.05 1.55
C ILE A 161 -26.86 -15.72 1.00
N THR A 162 -26.01 -14.70 0.87
CA THR A 162 -26.42 -13.36 0.44
C THR A 162 -26.74 -13.26 -1.05
N CYS A 163 -25.94 -13.89 -1.91
CA CYS A 163 -26.11 -13.79 -3.37
C CYS A 163 -26.88 -14.96 -3.98
N ASP A 164 -27.23 -15.96 -3.18
CA ASP A 164 -28.05 -17.11 -3.53
C ASP A 164 -27.61 -17.99 -4.72
N PHE A 165 -26.30 -18.15 -4.93
CA PHE A 165 -25.77 -19.12 -5.92
C PHE A 165 -24.58 -19.93 -5.39
N ILE A 166 -24.27 -21.04 -6.09
CA ILE A 166 -23.08 -21.86 -5.81
C ILE A 166 -21.83 -21.04 -6.12
N LYS A 167 -20.97 -20.83 -5.12
CA LYS A 167 -19.74 -20.06 -5.26
C LYS A 167 -18.76 -20.78 -6.17
N PRO A 168 -18.30 -20.15 -7.28
CA PRO A 168 -17.17 -20.65 -8.03
C PRO A 168 -15.94 -20.85 -7.14
N ALA A 169 -15.07 -21.81 -7.48
CA ALA A 169 -13.78 -21.94 -6.81
C ALA A 169 -13.00 -20.61 -6.90
N ARG A 170 -12.24 -20.30 -5.83
CA ARG A 170 -11.50 -19.02 -5.68
C ARG A 170 -12.36 -17.76 -5.53
N SER A 171 -13.68 -17.86 -5.46
CA SER A 171 -14.55 -16.71 -5.19
C SER A 171 -14.83 -16.49 -3.69
N LYS A 172 -15.19 -15.26 -3.33
CA LYS A 172 -15.63 -14.91 -1.97
C LYS A 172 -16.67 -13.78 -2.02
N HIS A 173 -17.62 -13.82 -1.09
CA HIS A 173 -18.53 -12.70 -0.85
C HIS A 173 -17.79 -11.64 -0.02
N CYS A 174 -17.70 -10.43 -0.55
CA CYS A 174 -17.18 -9.28 0.18
C CYS A 174 -18.36 -8.54 0.83
N ALA A 175 -18.42 -8.56 2.17
CA ALA A 175 -19.48 -7.86 2.91
C ALA A 175 -19.48 -6.34 2.65
N TYR A 176 -18.29 -5.74 2.53
CA TYR A 176 -18.14 -4.30 2.24
C TYR A 176 -18.71 -3.89 0.89
N CYS A 177 -18.52 -4.72 -0.14
CA CYS A 177 -19.06 -4.47 -1.47
C CYS A 177 -20.47 -5.06 -1.68
N ASN A 178 -20.95 -5.87 -0.73
CA ASN A 178 -22.14 -6.71 -0.81
C ASN A 178 -22.23 -7.51 -2.13
N LYS A 179 -21.09 -8.07 -2.58
CA LYS A 179 -20.96 -8.75 -3.88
C LYS A 179 -20.01 -9.94 -3.78
N CYS A 180 -20.31 -11.00 -4.53
CA CYS A 180 -19.37 -12.09 -4.76
C CYS A 180 -18.38 -11.72 -5.85
N ILE A 181 -17.09 -11.85 -5.55
CA ILE A 181 -15.99 -11.50 -6.44
C ILE A 181 -15.26 -12.78 -6.86
N PHE A 182 -15.06 -12.93 -8.17
CA PHE A 182 -14.29 -13.99 -8.79
C PHE A 182 -12.79 -13.83 -8.51
N ARG A 183 -12.12 -14.93 -8.16
CA ARG A 183 -10.70 -14.96 -7.76
C ARG A 183 -10.38 -13.83 -6.75
N PHE A 184 -11.15 -13.81 -5.66
CA PHE A 184 -11.06 -12.74 -4.66
C PHE A 184 -9.71 -12.76 -3.94
N ASP A 185 -9.09 -11.59 -3.84
CA ASP A 185 -7.86 -11.37 -3.11
C ASP A 185 -8.14 -10.67 -1.77
N HIS A 186 -8.53 -9.40 -1.82
CA HIS A 186 -8.93 -8.62 -0.65
C HIS A 186 -9.86 -7.46 -1.05
N HIS A 187 -10.41 -6.77 -0.06
CA HIS A 187 -11.03 -5.47 -0.25
C HIS A 187 -10.01 -4.39 0.10
N CYS A 188 -9.67 -3.52 -0.86
CA CYS A 188 -8.68 -2.48 -0.67
C CYS A 188 -9.39 -1.16 -0.35
N PHE A 189 -9.20 -0.68 0.88
CA PHE A 189 -9.83 0.56 1.35
C PHE A 189 -9.27 1.79 0.62
N TRP A 190 -7.98 1.78 0.27
CA TRP A 190 -7.32 2.87 -0.47
C TRP A 190 -7.91 3.09 -1.87
N THR A 191 -8.30 2.01 -2.55
CA THR A 191 -8.93 2.09 -3.88
C THR A 191 -10.46 2.04 -3.81
N ASN A 192 -11.03 1.91 -2.60
CA ASN A 192 -12.46 1.71 -2.34
C ASN A 192 -13.08 0.62 -3.25
N GLN A 193 -12.31 -0.44 -3.49
CA GLN A 193 -12.65 -1.49 -4.43
C GLN A 193 -12.12 -2.86 -4.01
N CYS A 194 -12.84 -3.92 -4.39
CA CYS A 194 -12.29 -5.26 -4.28
C CYS A 194 -11.14 -5.44 -5.26
N ILE A 195 -10.12 -6.20 -4.85
CA ILE A 195 -9.09 -6.71 -5.72
C ILE A 195 -9.45 -8.18 -6.02
N GLY A 196 -9.62 -8.49 -7.30
CA GLY A 196 -10.09 -9.79 -7.77
C GLY A 196 -9.50 -10.14 -9.13
N GLY A 197 -10.02 -11.18 -9.77
CA GLY A 197 -9.41 -11.76 -10.96
C GLY A 197 -9.30 -10.81 -12.16
N LEU A 198 -10.17 -9.81 -12.28
CA LEU A 198 -10.22 -8.93 -13.45
C LEU A 198 -9.45 -7.62 -13.31
N ASN A 199 -9.06 -7.22 -12.08
CA ASN A 199 -8.37 -5.95 -11.82
C ASN A 199 -7.05 -6.13 -11.06
N TYR A 200 -6.64 -7.37 -10.77
CA TYR A 200 -5.42 -7.66 -10.01
C TYR A 200 -4.15 -7.05 -10.66
N HIS A 201 -4.06 -7.07 -11.99
CA HIS A 201 -2.91 -6.48 -12.71
C HIS A 201 -2.85 -4.96 -12.57
N TYR A 202 -4.00 -4.26 -12.54
CA TYR A 202 -4.04 -2.83 -12.25
C TYR A 202 -3.62 -2.52 -10.82
N PHE A 203 -4.05 -3.35 -9.86
CA PHE A 203 -3.59 -3.24 -8.48
C PHE A 203 -2.08 -3.42 -8.35
N PHE A 204 -1.52 -4.42 -9.03
CA PHE A 204 -0.07 -4.65 -9.02
C PHE A 204 0.70 -3.49 -9.69
N ALA A 205 0.21 -2.96 -10.82
CA ALA A 205 0.79 -1.77 -11.45
C ALA A 205 0.72 -0.53 -10.55
N PHE A 206 -0.37 -0.36 -9.81
CA PHE A 206 -0.51 0.68 -8.80
C PHE A 206 0.53 0.55 -7.68
N LEU A 207 0.73 -0.66 -7.14
CA LEU A 207 1.76 -0.91 -6.12
C LEU A 207 3.17 -0.61 -6.63
N VAL A 208 3.53 -1.13 -7.81
CA VAL A 208 4.85 -0.91 -8.42
C VAL A 208 5.10 0.58 -8.67
N SER A 209 4.14 1.28 -9.29
CA SER A 209 4.27 2.72 -9.55
C SER A 209 4.36 3.54 -8.26
N ALA A 210 3.62 3.19 -7.21
CA ALA A 210 3.72 3.84 -5.90
C ALA A 210 5.08 3.58 -5.23
N THR A 211 5.62 2.35 -5.31
CA THR A 211 6.97 2.02 -4.81
C THR A 211 8.02 2.84 -5.54
N LEU A 212 7.99 2.90 -6.87
CA LEU A 212 8.96 3.64 -7.67
C LEU A 212 8.86 5.16 -7.43
N MET A 213 7.65 5.71 -7.39
CA MET A 213 7.41 7.13 -7.12
C MET A 213 7.95 7.56 -5.74
N SER A 214 7.65 6.78 -4.69
CA SER A 214 8.15 7.07 -3.35
C SER A 214 9.66 6.89 -3.22
N ALA A 215 10.24 5.83 -3.81
CA ALA A 215 11.68 5.62 -3.82
C ALA A 215 12.43 6.75 -4.56
N ASN A 216 11.92 7.17 -5.72
CA ASN A 216 12.49 8.28 -6.48
C ASN A 216 12.48 9.58 -5.67
N ALA A 217 11.36 9.91 -5.01
CA ALA A 217 11.28 11.09 -4.16
C ALA A 217 12.26 11.04 -2.96
N VAL A 218 12.51 9.85 -2.38
CA VAL A 218 13.54 9.67 -1.35
C VAL A 218 14.93 9.93 -1.91
N VAL A 219 15.27 9.36 -3.06
CA VAL A 219 16.58 9.55 -3.71
C VAL A 219 16.82 11.03 -4.00
N MET A 220 15.84 11.71 -4.63
CA MET A 220 15.95 13.13 -4.92
C MET A 220 16.09 13.97 -3.64
N GLY A 221 15.29 13.68 -2.60
CA GLY A 221 15.36 14.41 -1.34
C GLY A 221 16.71 14.23 -0.62
N VAL A 222 17.25 13.01 -0.60
CA VAL A 222 18.59 12.74 -0.04
C VAL A 222 19.67 13.46 -0.84
N GLN A 223 19.63 13.39 -2.17
CA GLN A 223 20.60 14.09 -3.03
C GLN A 223 20.54 15.61 -2.84
N ALA A 224 19.36 16.20 -2.68
CA ALA A 224 19.23 17.63 -2.41
C ALA A 224 19.84 18.01 -1.06
N LEU A 225 19.60 17.21 -0.02
CA LEU A 225 20.20 17.45 1.30
C LEU A 225 21.73 17.33 1.27
N LEU A 226 22.26 16.32 0.57
CA LEU A 226 23.72 16.17 0.39
C LEU A 226 24.30 17.36 -0.40
N GLY A 227 23.64 17.77 -1.49
CA GLY A 227 24.06 18.94 -2.28
C GLY A 227 24.07 20.25 -1.47
N ILE A 228 23.16 20.41 -0.49
CA ILE A 228 23.19 21.55 0.44
C ILE A 228 24.42 21.49 1.35
N ILE A 229 24.78 20.32 1.88
CA ILE A 229 25.96 20.13 2.73
C ILE A 229 27.22 20.47 1.93
N ASP A 230 27.32 19.96 0.70
CA ASP A 230 28.50 20.12 -0.15
C ASP A 230 28.65 21.56 -0.66
N SER A 231 27.56 22.18 -1.15
CA SER A 231 27.59 23.57 -1.66
C SER A 231 27.92 24.62 -0.60
N ARG A 232 27.68 24.32 0.67
CA ARG A 232 28.00 25.19 1.81
C ARG A 232 29.29 24.78 2.54
N ASP A 233 30.04 23.83 1.98
CA ASP A 233 31.26 23.27 2.55
C ASP A 233 31.12 22.87 4.03
N MET A 234 29.95 22.31 4.37
CA MET A 234 29.60 22.11 5.78
C MET A 234 30.44 21.04 6.48
N TRP A 235 31.06 20.14 5.70
CA TRP A 235 31.97 19.10 6.19
C TRP A 235 33.24 19.66 6.84
N ASN A 236 33.69 20.84 6.39
CA ASN A 236 34.93 21.47 6.83
C ASN A 236 34.70 22.59 7.87
N MET A 237 33.46 22.80 8.31
CA MET A 237 33.13 23.82 9.31
C MET A 237 33.51 23.37 10.74
N PHE A 238 33.83 24.37 11.57
CA PHE A 238 34.09 24.20 13.00
C PHE A 238 33.07 25.00 13.81
N PHE A 239 32.74 24.51 15.01
CA PHE A 239 31.97 25.26 16.01
C PHE A 239 32.79 25.40 17.29
N ILE A 240 32.50 26.45 18.07
CA ILE A 240 33.14 26.70 19.36
C ILE A 240 32.23 26.13 20.44
N ASP A 241 32.74 25.21 21.24
CA ASP A 241 31.99 24.64 22.35
C ASP A 241 31.92 25.59 23.57
N LYS A 242 31.20 25.19 24.62
CA LYS A 242 31.08 25.99 25.84
C LYS A 242 32.42 26.21 26.57
N SER A 243 33.43 25.40 26.27
CA SER A 243 34.78 25.52 26.82
C SER A 243 35.72 26.37 25.95
N GLY A 244 35.22 26.92 24.84
CA GLY A 244 35.99 27.75 23.91
C GLY A 244 36.83 26.94 22.92
N GLN A 245 36.71 25.61 22.90
CA GLN A 245 37.49 24.76 21.99
C GLN A 245 36.82 24.67 20.62
N LYS A 246 37.65 24.71 19.57
CA LYS A 246 37.21 24.47 18.19
C LYS A 246 36.99 22.98 17.99
N GLN A 247 35.75 22.59 17.71
CA GLN A 247 35.40 21.23 17.35
C GLN A 247 34.91 21.17 15.91
N GLN A 248 35.31 20.13 15.19
CA GLN A 248 34.82 19.89 13.83
C GLN A 248 33.34 19.50 13.86
N VAL A 249 32.58 19.98 12.89
CA VAL A 249 31.16 19.61 12.75
C VAL A 249 31.03 18.10 12.55
N THR A 250 30.21 17.47 13.39
CA THR A 250 29.92 16.03 13.31
C THR A 250 28.65 15.77 12.49
N VAL A 251 28.47 14.54 12.01
CA VAL A 251 27.24 14.11 11.30
C VAL A 251 25.97 14.42 12.11
N ARG A 252 26.02 14.25 13.44
CA ARG A 252 24.89 14.58 14.31
C ARG A 252 24.51 16.06 14.21
N ILE A 253 25.49 16.95 14.21
CA ILE A 253 25.27 18.41 14.12
C ILE A 253 24.76 18.76 12.71
N LEU A 254 25.28 18.12 11.66
CA LEU A 254 24.74 18.28 10.30
C LEU A 254 23.26 17.87 10.25
N CYS A 255 22.91 16.69 10.76
CA CYS A 255 21.52 16.23 10.79
C CYS A 255 20.62 17.19 11.59
N GLN A 256 21.10 17.69 12.74
CA GLN A 256 20.36 18.68 13.52
C GLN A 256 20.18 19.99 12.75
N ASN A 257 21.22 20.47 12.07
CA ASN A 257 21.17 21.67 11.26
C ASN A 257 20.17 21.54 10.10
N LEU A 258 20.24 20.44 9.33
CA LEU A 258 19.33 20.16 8.23
C LEU A 258 17.88 20.03 8.72
N PHE A 259 17.66 19.38 9.88
CA PHE A 259 16.35 19.26 10.47
C PHE A 259 15.75 20.62 10.86
N MET A 260 16.57 21.53 11.39
CA MET A 260 16.13 22.87 11.79
C MET A 260 15.93 23.82 10.60
N GLN A 261 16.79 23.75 9.58
CA GLN A 261 16.72 24.64 8.41
C GLN A 261 15.77 24.13 7.32
N TYR A 262 15.69 22.82 7.13
CA TYR A 262 14.92 22.15 6.08
C TYR A 262 13.96 21.08 6.64
N PRO A 263 13.12 21.42 7.64
CA PRO A 263 12.28 20.44 8.31
C PRO A 263 11.37 19.70 7.33
N ARG A 264 10.73 20.40 6.39
CA ARG A 264 9.79 19.81 5.42
C ARG A 264 10.46 18.73 4.55
N THR A 265 11.62 19.00 4.00
CA THR A 265 12.39 18.05 3.19
C THR A 265 12.84 16.85 4.01
N VAL A 266 13.39 17.08 5.20
CA VAL A 266 13.84 15.99 6.09
C VAL A 266 12.67 15.09 6.51
N PHE A 267 11.53 15.67 6.86
CA PHE A 267 10.32 14.92 7.20
C PHE A 267 9.77 14.14 6.01
N MET A 268 9.72 14.75 4.82
CA MET A 268 9.30 14.08 3.61
C MET A 268 10.20 12.86 3.33
N VAL A 269 11.53 13.03 3.36
CA VAL A 269 12.48 11.94 3.12
C VAL A 269 12.31 10.81 4.13
N ALA A 270 12.24 11.12 5.43
CA ALA A 270 12.09 10.10 6.47
C ALA A 270 10.75 9.32 6.35
N SER A 271 9.65 10.03 6.11
CA SER A 271 8.32 9.42 5.97
C SER A 271 8.19 8.60 4.69
N LEU A 272 8.73 9.08 3.57
CA LEU A 272 8.72 8.37 2.30
C LEU A 272 9.69 7.19 2.29
N PHE A 273 10.80 7.23 3.05
CA PHE A 273 11.67 6.07 3.23
C PHE A 273 10.95 4.93 3.96
N ALA A 274 10.28 5.23 5.07
CA ALA A 274 9.47 4.23 5.77
C ALA A 274 8.35 3.68 4.87
N THR A 275 7.69 4.56 4.12
CA THR A 275 6.62 4.19 3.19
C THR A 275 7.15 3.34 2.03
N SER A 276 8.31 3.68 1.45
CA SER A 276 8.89 2.95 0.32
C SER A 276 9.33 1.54 0.73
N VAL A 277 9.89 1.36 1.92
CA VAL A 277 10.21 0.04 2.48
C VAL A 277 8.94 -0.80 2.65
N PHE A 278 7.88 -0.23 3.22
CA PHE A 278 6.60 -0.92 3.36
C PHE A 278 6.00 -1.32 1.99
N LEU A 279 5.94 -0.37 1.05
CA LEU A 279 5.43 -0.62 -0.29
C LEU A 279 6.27 -1.65 -1.04
N LEU A 280 7.59 -1.63 -0.90
CA LEU A 280 8.48 -2.64 -1.50
C LEU A 280 8.17 -4.03 -0.95
N GLY A 281 7.96 -4.16 0.37
CA GLY A 281 7.54 -5.42 0.99
C GLY A 281 6.20 -5.90 0.45
N LEU A 282 5.22 -5.00 0.33
CA LEU A 282 3.89 -5.29 -0.22
C LEU A 282 3.95 -5.72 -1.69
N THR A 283 4.69 -4.98 -2.52
CA THR A 283 4.93 -5.28 -3.94
C THR A 283 5.62 -6.64 -4.09
N SER A 284 6.64 -6.92 -3.27
CA SER A 284 7.36 -8.21 -3.29
C SER A 284 6.45 -9.37 -2.89
N TYR A 285 5.61 -9.17 -1.87
CA TYR A 285 4.63 -10.16 -1.44
C TYR A 285 3.60 -10.48 -2.53
N HIS A 286 3.01 -9.47 -3.17
CA HIS A 286 2.08 -9.70 -4.28
C HIS A 286 2.79 -10.26 -5.51
N GLY A 287 4.06 -9.93 -5.74
CA GLY A 287 4.92 -10.56 -6.74
C GLY A 287 5.06 -12.06 -6.49
N TYR A 288 5.36 -12.46 -5.25
CA TYR A 288 5.38 -13.86 -4.85
C TYR A 288 4.03 -14.56 -5.06
N LEU A 289 2.90 -13.91 -4.71
CA LEU A 289 1.57 -14.46 -4.93
C LEU A 289 1.26 -14.68 -6.42
N ILE A 290 1.68 -13.76 -7.28
CA ILE A 290 1.59 -13.92 -8.74
C ILE A 290 2.41 -15.12 -9.18
N LEU A 291 3.69 -15.19 -8.79
CA LEU A 291 4.61 -16.25 -9.19
C LEU A 291 4.15 -17.64 -8.74
N THR A 292 3.39 -17.72 -7.64
CA THR A 292 2.88 -18.98 -7.06
C THR A 292 1.38 -19.20 -7.29
N ASN A 293 0.73 -18.37 -8.12
CA ASN A 293 -0.70 -18.41 -8.45
C ASN A 293 -1.63 -18.46 -7.23
N GLN A 294 -1.33 -17.71 -6.19
CA GLN A 294 -2.14 -17.60 -4.98
C GLN A 294 -2.82 -16.25 -4.86
N THR A 295 -3.88 -16.17 -4.07
CA THR A 295 -4.43 -14.93 -3.54
C THR A 295 -4.13 -14.79 -2.04
N THR A 296 -4.13 -13.57 -1.50
CA THR A 296 -4.02 -13.32 -0.06
C THR A 296 -5.09 -14.08 0.72
N ASN A 297 -6.32 -14.14 0.20
CA ASN A 297 -7.41 -14.90 0.80
C ASN A 297 -7.14 -16.42 0.84
N GLU A 298 -6.47 -16.98 -0.16
CA GLU A 298 -6.07 -18.39 -0.15
C GLU A 298 -5.01 -18.68 0.90
N ARG A 299 -4.05 -17.77 1.04
CA ARG A 299 -3.01 -17.91 2.06
C ARG A 299 -3.60 -17.86 3.47
N TYR A 300 -4.54 -16.95 3.71
CA TYR A 300 -5.28 -16.89 4.98
C TYR A 300 -6.03 -18.19 5.27
N LYS A 301 -6.82 -18.70 4.32
CA LYS A 301 -7.51 -19.99 4.47
C LYS A 301 -6.55 -21.16 4.69
N THR A 302 -5.40 -21.14 4.03
CA THR A 302 -4.40 -22.22 4.15
C THR A 302 -3.83 -22.27 5.56
N VAL A 303 -3.54 -21.12 6.18
CA VAL A 303 -3.11 -21.04 7.58
C VAL A 303 -4.19 -21.62 8.50
N GLU A 304 -5.46 -21.21 8.35
CA GLU A 304 -6.57 -21.73 9.15
C GLU A 304 -6.74 -23.26 9.05
N VAL A 305 -6.56 -23.82 7.85
CA VAL A 305 -6.70 -25.25 7.60
C VAL A 305 -5.48 -26.03 8.13
N THR A 306 -4.28 -25.46 8.01
CA THR A 306 -3.03 -26.07 8.51
C THR A 306 -3.02 -26.13 10.03
N ASP A 307 -3.47 -25.06 10.69
CA ASP A 307 -3.61 -25.00 12.16
C ASP A 307 -4.55 -26.07 12.72
N ARG A 308 -5.53 -26.49 11.92
CA ARG A 308 -6.47 -27.57 12.27
C ARG A 308 -5.91 -28.97 11.97
N ASN A 309 -4.62 -29.08 11.62
CA ASN A 309 -3.92 -30.31 11.23
C ASN A 309 -4.60 -31.07 10.07
N LEU A 310 -5.38 -30.38 9.23
CA LEU A 310 -6.13 -31.01 8.14
C LEU A 310 -5.25 -31.32 6.90
N ILE A 311 -4.00 -30.84 6.85
CA ILE A 311 -3.08 -31.05 5.72
C ILE A 311 -1.62 -31.13 6.21
N LYS A 312 -0.87 -32.14 5.76
CA LYS A 312 0.60 -32.27 5.94
C LYS A 312 1.43 -31.69 4.79
N SER A 313 0.83 -31.48 3.61
CA SER A 313 1.52 -31.06 2.38
C SER A 313 1.05 -29.70 1.87
N ARG A 314 2.01 -28.79 1.64
CA ARG A 314 1.79 -27.41 1.17
C ARG A 314 1.62 -27.33 -0.36
N ASN A 315 1.01 -28.33 -0.99
CA ASN A 315 0.82 -28.34 -2.44
C ASN A 315 -0.13 -27.21 -2.86
N GLN A 316 0.29 -26.40 -3.82
CA GLN A 316 -0.45 -25.24 -4.33
C GLN A 316 -1.28 -25.68 -5.54
N PRO A 317 -2.60 -25.96 -5.40
CA PRO A 317 -3.40 -26.64 -6.42
C PRO A 317 -3.54 -25.84 -7.72
N TYR A 318 -3.37 -24.52 -7.66
CA TYR A 318 -3.55 -23.62 -8.81
C TYR A 318 -2.23 -23.17 -9.45
N ASN A 319 -1.08 -23.58 -8.93
CA ASN A 319 0.22 -23.21 -9.50
C ASN A 319 0.49 -24.02 -10.78
N ARG A 320 0.74 -23.32 -11.90
CA ARG A 320 0.98 -23.93 -13.23
C ARG A 320 2.37 -23.60 -13.79
N GLY A 321 3.29 -23.15 -12.94
CA GLY A 321 4.61 -22.64 -13.35
C GLY A 321 4.60 -21.13 -13.62
N VAL A 322 5.76 -20.51 -13.44
CA VAL A 322 5.93 -19.03 -13.42
C VAL A 322 5.29 -18.34 -14.64
N TRP A 323 5.59 -18.81 -15.85
CA TRP A 323 5.07 -18.21 -17.09
C TRP A 323 3.55 -18.34 -17.23
N CYS A 324 2.99 -19.50 -16.93
CA CYS A 324 1.54 -19.73 -16.94
C CYS A 324 0.83 -18.84 -15.91
N ASN A 325 1.46 -18.63 -14.75
CA ASN A 325 0.90 -17.80 -13.69
C ASN A 325 0.93 -16.31 -14.07
N LEU A 326 2.04 -15.83 -14.63
CA LEU A 326 2.17 -14.45 -15.12
C LEU A 326 1.17 -14.15 -16.25
N THR A 327 1.10 -15.03 -17.24
CA THR A 327 0.15 -14.89 -18.36
C THR A 327 -1.29 -14.92 -17.88
N GLU A 328 -1.61 -15.69 -16.84
CA GLU A 328 -2.94 -15.71 -16.22
C GLU A 328 -3.31 -14.39 -15.53
N ILE A 329 -2.36 -13.62 -15.03
CA ILE A 329 -2.62 -12.33 -14.38
C ILE A 329 -2.62 -11.17 -15.37
N PHE A 330 -1.62 -11.09 -16.25
CA PHE A 330 -1.38 -9.91 -17.10
C PHE A 330 -1.95 -10.04 -18.52
N TRP A 331 -2.11 -11.26 -19.05
CA TRP A 331 -2.55 -11.52 -20.43
C TRP A 331 -3.81 -12.37 -20.55
N SER A 332 -4.43 -12.70 -19.42
CA SER A 332 -5.57 -13.60 -19.44
C SER A 332 -6.76 -12.96 -20.14
N SER A 333 -7.37 -13.77 -20.99
CA SER A 333 -8.62 -13.48 -21.69
C SER A 333 -9.85 -13.46 -20.77
N TYR A 334 -9.74 -13.05 -19.49
CA TYR A 334 -10.92 -12.91 -18.65
C TYR A 334 -11.94 -11.94 -19.29
N SER A 335 -11.46 -10.93 -20.02
CA SER A 335 -12.26 -9.96 -20.78
C SER A 335 -12.67 -10.46 -22.19
N ARG A 336 -11.91 -11.37 -22.80
CA ARG A 336 -12.07 -11.78 -24.21
C ARG A 336 -13.30 -12.67 -24.44
N LYS A 337 -13.71 -13.48 -23.45
CA LYS A 337 -14.97 -14.25 -23.50
C LYS A 337 -16.23 -13.39 -23.25
N ARG A 338 -16.12 -12.24 -22.57
CA ARG A 338 -17.26 -11.33 -22.32
C ARG A 338 -17.88 -10.77 -23.61
N ARG A 339 -17.11 -10.67 -24.69
CA ARG A 339 -17.58 -10.26 -26.04
C ARG A 339 -18.37 -11.34 -26.79
N LYS A 340 -18.21 -12.62 -26.46
CA LYS A 340 -18.96 -13.71 -27.12
C LYS A 340 -20.35 -13.96 -26.53
N PHE A 341 -20.64 -13.46 -25.33
CA PHE A 341 -21.92 -13.67 -24.63
C PHE A 341 -22.78 -12.40 -24.52
N ARG A 342 -22.41 -11.35 -25.26
CA ARG A 342 -23.19 -10.10 -25.42
C ARG A 342 -23.85 -9.99 -26.80
N LYS A 343 -23.84 -11.06 -27.60
CA LYS A 343 -24.59 -11.17 -28.84
C LYS A 343 -25.71 -12.17 -28.65
#